data_AF-A0A7Y5UVQ5-F1
#
_entry.id   AF-A0A7Y5UVQ5-F1
#
_cell.length_a   1.000
_cell.length_b   1.000
_cell.length_c   1.000
_cell.angle_alpha   90.00
_cell.angle_beta   90.00
_cell.angle_gamma   90.00
#
_symmetry.space_group_name_H-M   'P 1'
#
loop_
_entity.id
_entity.type
_entity.pdbx_description
1 polymer ?
#
loop_
_entity_poly.entity_id
_entity_poly.type
_entity_poly.pdbx_seq_one_letter_code
_entity_poly.pdbx_strand_id
1 'polypeptide(L)'
;MSLDQDLKALPQQPGVYLMKDARGSVLYVGKAGSLRNRVRSYFQPGADHTRRIRDLVQRVAEVDFKVTATEVEALILEANLIQEHQPRYNVRLRDDKRYPYLKLTCETFPRLVECRDIQDDGGRYFGPYVDAGAMRQTDKLLRRLFKLRSCTFDLTGEAQMRPCLDYHIGLCQAPCAGLVPLEQYQAQAAAAGDFLRGQTGDVLDRLQDEMEQAAEQLEFEQAAKIRDVITDARKVIAGQRVVSTSRLDADVLAVA
;
A
#
# COMPACT_ATOMS: atom_id res chain seq x y z
N MET A 1 8.23 -13.37 -33.60
CA MET A 1 6.79 -13.30 -33.93
C MET A 1 6.54 -11.97 -34.62
N SER A 2 5.48 -11.81 -35.42
CA SER A 2 5.18 -10.48 -35.98
C SER A 2 4.44 -9.65 -34.94
N LEU A 3 4.68 -8.33 -34.91
CA LEU A 3 4.00 -7.39 -34.01
C LEU A 3 2.47 -7.54 -34.03
N ASP A 4 1.89 -7.87 -35.18
CA ASP A 4 0.45 -8.13 -35.34
C ASP A 4 -0.04 -9.37 -34.58
N GLN A 5 0.81 -10.39 -34.41
CA GLN A 5 0.50 -11.57 -33.60
C GLN A 5 0.49 -11.21 -32.12
N ASP A 6 1.48 -10.44 -31.66
CA ASP A 6 1.57 -9.96 -30.27
C ASP A 6 0.32 -9.15 -29.89
N LEU A 7 -0.11 -8.23 -30.77
CA LEU A 7 -1.31 -7.41 -30.56
C LEU A 7 -2.62 -8.20 -30.51
N LYS A 8 -2.66 -9.41 -31.11
CA LYS A 8 -3.80 -10.33 -31.04
C LYS A 8 -3.79 -11.15 -29.75
N ALA A 9 -2.63 -11.50 -29.24
CA ALA A 9 -2.45 -12.30 -28.02
C ALA A 9 -2.80 -11.55 -26.72
N LEU A 10 -2.87 -10.21 -26.75
CA LEU A 10 -3.13 -9.40 -25.56
C LEU A 10 -4.49 -9.70 -24.89
N PRO A 11 -4.51 -9.95 -23.58
CA PRO A 11 -5.74 -10.18 -22.81
C PRO A 11 -6.45 -8.86 -22.45
N GLN A 12 -7.74 -8.96 -22.12
CA GLN A 12 -8.51 -7.87 -21.51
C GLN A 12 -8.40 -7.94 -19.98
N GLN A 13 -7.17 -7.86 -19.47
CA GLN A 13 -6.84 -7.96 -18.05
C GLN A 13 -5.88 -6.83 -17.67
N PRO A 14 -5.80 -6.49 -16.37
CA PRO A 14 -4.80 -5.56 -15.89
C PRO A 14 -3.40 -6.16 -16.02
N GLY A 15 -2.40 -5.29 -16.20
CA GLY A 15 -1.02 -5.72 -16.28
C GLY A 15 -0.08 -4.64 -16.80
N VAL A 16 1.16 -5.06 -17.06
CA VAL A 16 2.24 -4.22 -17.58
C VAL A 16 2.63 -4.70 -18.96
N TYR A 17 2.89 -3.77 -19.88
CA TYR A 17 3.42 -4.05 -21.21
C TYR A 17 4.80 -3.43 -21.39
N LEU A 18 5.65 -4.10 -22.17
CA LEU A 18 6.98 -3.68 -22.53
C LEU A 18 7.06 -3.58 -24.04
N MET A 19 7.46 -2.40 -24.53
CA MET A 19 7.72 -2.19 -25.95
C MET A 19 9.23 -2.29 -26.19
N LYS A 20 9.65 -3.19 -27.08
CA LYS A 20 11.07 -3.43 -27.37
C LYS A 20 11.41 -3.07 -28.80
N ASP A 21 12.69 -2.73 -29.03
CA ASP A 21 13.23 -2.56 -30.37
C ASP A 21 13.60 -3.92 -31.02
N ALA A 22 14.03 -3.89 -32.28
CA ALA A 22 14.44 -5.09 -33.02
C ALA A 22 15.66 -5.81 -32.42
N ARG A 23 16.37 -5.21 -31.46
CA ARG A 23 17.50 -5.79 -30.74
C ARG A 23 17.08 -6.34 -29.36
N GLY A 24 15.80 -6.27 -29.02
CA GLY A 24 15.25 -6.70 -27.73
C GLY A 24 15.43 -5.69 -26.60
N SER A 25 15.90 -4.47 -26.88
CA SER A 25 16.06 -3.43 -25.84
C SER A 25 14.71 -2.81 -25.47
N VAL A 26 14.41 -2.72 -24.18
CA VAL A 26 13.16 -2.14 -23.68
C VAL A 26 13.16 -0.62 -23.90
N LEU A 27 12.29 -0.16 -24.80
CA LEU A 27 12.12 1.24 -25.14
C LEU A 27 11.15 1.95 -24.21
N TYR A 28 10.07 1.26 -23.83
CA TYR A 28 9.01 1.80 -23.00
C TYR A 28 8.35 0.71 -22.15
N VAL A 29 7.98 1.05 -20.93
CA VAL A 29 7.18 0.23 -20.01
C VAL A 29 5.94 1.02 -19.63
N GLY A 30 4.77 0.39 -19.64
CA GLY A 30 3.53 1.03 -19.20
C GLY A 30 2.54 0.05 -18.57
N LYS A 31 1.68 0.55 -17.70
CA LYS A 31 0.56 -0.22 -17.12
C LYS A 31 -0.77 0.00 -17.85
N ALA A 32 -1.69 -0.94 -17.70
CA ALA A 32 -3.05 -0.84 -18.21
C ALA A 32 -4.03 -1.61 -17.33
N GLY A 33 -5.27 -1.09 -17.16
CA GLY A 33 -6.39 -1.89 -16.64
C GLY A 33 -6.93 -2.90 -17.67
N SER A 34 -6.68 -2.65 -18.96
CA SER A 34 -6.89 -3.59 -20.05
C SER A 34 -5.73 -3.50 -21.04
N LEU A 35 -4.84 -4.49 -20.99
CA LEU A 35 -3.66 -4.59 -21.86
C LEU A 35 -4.04 -4.49 -23.34
N ARG A 36 -5.05 -5.24 -23.78
CA ARG A 36 -5.55 -5.21 -25.16
C ARG A 36 -5.95 -3.81 -25.62
N ASN A 37 -6.76 -3.11 -24.84
CA ASN A 37 -7.29 -1.79 -25.24
C ASN A 37 -6.17 -0.75 -25.26
N ARG A 38 -5.30 -0.78 -24.23
CA ARG A 38 -4.25 0.21 -24.08
C ARG A 38 -3.18 0.07 -25.15
N VAL A 39 -2.63 -1.12 -25.37
CA VAL A 39 -1.55 -1.30 -26.34
C VAL A 39 -2.05 -1.05 -27.77
N ARG A 40 -3.25 -1.51 -28.12
CA ARG A 40 -3.80 -1.28 -29.47
C ARG A 40 -4.01 0.20 -29.78
N SER A 41 -4.33 1.03 -28.79
CA SER A 41 -4.48 2.48 -29.01
C SER A 41 -3.22 3.17 -29.57
N TYR A 42 -2.03 2.58 -29.36
CA TYR A 42 -0.79 3.12 -29.92
C TYR A 42 -0.70 2.91 -31.45
N PHE A 43 -1.27 1.83 -31.95
CA PHE A 43 -1.13 1.39 -33.34
C PHE A 43 -2.38 1.67 -34.20
N GLN A 44 -3.40 2.32 -33.62
CA GLN A 44 -4.59 2.70 -34.38
C GLN A 44 -4.31 3.85 -35.36
N PRO A 45 -4.82 3.77 -36.61
CA PRO A 45 -4.73 4.87 -37.57
C PRO A 45 -5.42 6.14 -37.02
N GLY A 46 -4.74 7.29 -37.10
CA GLY A 46 -5.31 8.57 -36.65
C GLY A 46 -5.17 8.87 -35.17
N ALA A 47 -4.42 8.06 -34.40
CA ALA A 47 -4.14 8.36 -33.00
C ALA A 47 -3.33 9.66 -32.84
N ASP A 48 -3.86 10.59 -32.03
CA ASP A 48 -3.22 11.88 -31.73
C ASP A 48 -2.07 11.71 -30.72
N HIS A 49 -0.95 11.19 -31.24
CA HIS A 49 0.24 10.94 -30.46
C HIS A 49 1.16 12.16 -30.46
N THR A 50 1.67 12.50 -29.27
CA THR A 50 2.80 13.41 -29.14
C THR A 50 3.99 12.92 -29.98
N ARG A 51 4.87 13.84 -30.42
CA ARG A 51 6.04 13.52 -31.24
C ARG A 51 6.90 12.39 -30.64
N ARG A 52 7.04 12.34 -29.32
CA ARG A 52 7.78 11.31 -28.58
C ARG A 52 7.14 9.92 -28.74
N ILE A 53 5.82 9.82 -28.60
CA ILE A 53 5.09 8.55 -28.73
C ILE A 53 5.11 8.07 -30.18
N ARG A 54 5.03 8.98 -31.15
CA ARG A 54 5.14 8.63 -32.57
C ARG A 54 6.51 8.02 -32.91
N ASP A 55 7.60 8.61 -32.40
CA ASP A 55 8.96 8.07 -32.58
C ASP A 55 9.16 6.74 -31.85
N LEU A 56 8.54 6.56 -30.67
CA LEU A 56 8.52 5.26 -29.98
C LEU A 56 7.88 4.19 -30.86
N VAL A 57 6.64 4.41 -31.32
CA VAL A 57 5.85 3.42 -32.08
C VAL A 57 6.56 2.97 -33.35
N GLN A 58 7.28 3.86 -34.03
CA GLN A 58 8.07 3.53 -35.24
C GLN A 58 9.25 2.59 -34.97
N ARG A 59 9.72 2.49 -33.72
CA ARG A 59 10.89 1.68 -33.34
C ARG A 59 10.50 0.38 -32.65
N VAL A 60 9.23 0.20 -32.29
CA VAL A 60 8.75 -1.01 -31.64
C VAL A 60 8.75 -2.15 -32.65
N ALA A 61 9.47 -3.23 -32.33
CA ALA A 61 9.48 -4.46 -33.11
C ALA A 61 8.70 -5.59 -32.42
N GLU A 62 8.61 -5.55 -31.08
CA GLU A 62 8.01 -6.59 -30.24
C GLU A 62 7.28 -5.94 -29.06
N VAL A 63 6.14 -6.51 -28.68
CA VAL A 63 5.42 -6.12 -27.46
C VAL A 63 5.25 -7.32 -26.54
N ASP A 64 5.85 -7.20 -25.37
CA ASP A 64 5.70 -8.15 -24.27
C ASP A 64 4.69 -7.66 -23.24
N PHE A 65 4.14 -8.56 -22.45
CA PHE A 65 3.26 -8.21 -21.34
C PHE A 65 3.35 -9.20 -20.17
N LYS A 66 3.02 -8.69 -18.99
CA LYS A 66 2.81 -9.47 -17.76
C LYS A 66 1.43 -9.13 -17.23
N VAL A 67 0.55 -10.13 -17.16
CA VAL A 67 -0.77 -10.00 -16.53
C VAL A 67 -0.59 -9.90 -15.03
N THR A 68 -1.37 -9.05 -14.39
CA THR A 68 -1.47 -8.95 -12.93
C THR A 68 -2.91 -9.22 -12.50
N ALA A 69 -3.11 -9.60 -11.24
CA ALA A 69 -4.46 -9.82 -10.72
C ALA A 69 -5.19 -8.48 -10.53
N THR A 70 -4.45 -7.41 -10.18
CA THR A 70 -5.04 -6.09 -9.92
C THR A 70 -4.27 -4.94 -10.57
N GLU A 71 -4.90 -3.76 -10.64
CA GLU A 71 -4.25 -2.55 -11.17
C GLU A 71 -3.11 -2.05 -10.27
N VAL A 72 -3.15 -2.40 -8.98
CA VAL A 72 -2.11 -2.03 -8.01
C VAL A 72 -0.85 -2.85 -8.24
N GLU A 73 -1.00 -4.15 -8.47
CA GLU A 73 0.11 -5.01 -8.90
C GLU A 73 0.72 -4.53 -10.22
N ALA A 74 -0.11 -4.16 -11.20
CA ALA A 74 0.36 -3.61 -12.47
C ALA A 74 1.18 -2.33 -12.25
N LEU A 75 0.73 -1.48 -11.33
CA LEU A 75 1.45 -0.27 -10.94
C LEU A 75 2.82 -0.63 -10.35
N ILE A 76 2.88 -1.53 -9.37
CA ILE A 76 4.14 -1.93 -8.70
C ILE A 76 5.13 -2.55 -9.69
N LEU A 77 4.65 -3.49 -10.50
CA LEU A 77 5.46 -4.18 -11.49
C LEU A 77 5.99 -3.21 -12.56
N GLU A 78 5.19 -2.22 -12.96
CA GLU A 78 5.61 -1.17 -13.89
C GLU A 78 6.79 -0.38 -13.31
N ALA A 79 6.70 0.11 -12.07
CA ALA A 79 7.79 0.87 -11.48
C ALA A 79 9.07 0.05 -11.33
N ASN A 80 8.96 -1.22 -10.91
CA ASN A 80 10.12 -2.12 -10.82
C ASN A 80 10.79 -2.32 -12.19
N LEU A 81 10.00 -2.55 -13.24
CA LEU A 81 10.51 -2.72 -14.60
C LEU A 81 11.09 -1.42 -15.19
N ILE A 82 10.53 -0.25 -14.84
CA ILE A 82 11.11 1.05 -15.22
C ILE A 82 12.45 1.26 -14.50
N GLN A 83 12.56 0.88 -13.23
CA GLN A 83 13.80 1.00 -12.46
C GLN A 83 14.88 0.03 -12.98
N GLU A 84 14.49 -1.20 -13.31
CA GLU A 84 15.36 -2.25 -13.85
C GLU A 84 15.89 -1.90 -15.25
N HIS A 85 14.99 -1.53 -16.18
CA HIS A 85 15.35 -1.33 -17.58
C HIS A 85 15.71 0.12 -17.96
N GLN A 86 15.36 1.09 -17.11
CA GLN A 86 15.53 2.53 -17.36
C GLN A 86 15.19 2.97 -18.79
N PRO A 87 13.97 2.70 -19.29
CA PRO A 87 13.67 2.79 -20.71
C PRO A 87 13.75 4.24 -21.24
N ARG A 88 14.28 4.40 -22.44
CA ARG A 88 14.50 5.72 -23.08
C ARG A 88 13.23 6.57 -23.19
N TYR A 89 12.09 5.94 -23.47
CA TYR A 89 10.82 6.64 -23.71
C TYR A 89 9.94 6.79 -22.46
N ASN A 90 10.32 6.22 -21.31
CA ASN A 90 9.68 6.56 -20.05
C ASN A 90 10.11 7.95 -19.61
N VAL A 91 9.18 8.79 -19.16
CA VAL A 91 9.56 10.03 -18.46
C VAL A 91 10.28 9.57 -17.20
N ARG A 92 11.55 9.93 -17.04
CA ARG A 92 12.23 9.81 -15.75
C ARG A 92 11.49 10.74 -14.81
N LEU A 93 10.59 10.19 -14.00
CA LEU A 93 9.98 10.94 -12.92
C LEU A 93 11.14 11.39 -12.03
N ARG A 94 11.27 12.71 -11.87
CA ARG A 94 12.33 13.32 -11.07
C ARG A 94 12.17 13.10 -9.57
N ASP A 95 11.15 12.32 -9.18
CA ASP A 95 10.90 11.90 -7.81
C ASP A 95 11.09 10.38 -7.73
N ASP A 96 11.97 9.94 -6.83
CA ASP A 96 12.01 8.60 -6.25
C ASP A 96 10.70 8.31 -5.50
N LYS A 97 9.57 8.16 -6.22
CA LYS A 97 8.31 7.70 -5.62
C LYS A 97 8.33 6.19 -5.52
N ARG A 98 9.30 5.68 -4.75
CA ARG A 98 9.18 4.36 -4.12
C ARG A 98 7.85 4.31 -3.38
N TYR A 99 7.16 3.18 -3.48
CA TYR A 99 5.82 3.06 -2.92
C TYR A 99 5.83 3.30 -1.42
N PRO A 100 4.78 3.97 -0.88
CA PRO A 100 4.62 4.09 0.55
C PRO A 100 4.35 2.73 1.17
N TYR A 101 5.03 2.46 2.27
CA TYR A 101 4.84 1.34 3.18
C TYR A 101 4.57 1.87 4.57
N LEU A 102 3.76 1.14 5.32
CA LEU A 102 3.60 1.35 6.75
C LEU A 102 4.46 0.33 7.48
N LYS A 103 5.38 0.79 8.32
CA LYS A 103 6.25 -0.05 9.14
C LYS A 103 5.76 -0.07 10.57
N LEU A 104 5.62 -1.26 11.16
CA LEU A 104 5.53 -1.45 12.60
C LEU A 104 6.94 -1.75 13.14
N THR A 105 7.45 -0.88 14.01
CA THR A 105 8.81 -1.02 14.58
C THR A 105 8.90 -2.20 15.56
N CYS A 106 10.13 -2.67 15.82
CA CYS A 106 10.43 -3.76 16.76
C CYS A 106 11.00 -3.26 18.10
N GLU A 107 10.84 -1.97 18.41
CA GLU A 107 11.25 -1.39 19.70
C GLU A 107 10.31 -1.84 20.84
N THR A 108 10.71 -1.66 22.11
CA THR A 108 9.96 -2.08 23.31
C THR A 108 8.48 -1.65 23.27
N PHE A 109 8.24 -0.41 22.82
CA PHE A 109 6.91 0.13 22.55
C PHE A 109 6.78 0.41 21.05
N PRO A 110 6.34 -0.58 20.24
CA PRO A 110 6.21 -0.44 18.79
C PRO A 110 5.37 0.76 18.36
N ARG A 111 5.71 1.31 17.20
CA ARG A 111 4.96 2.40 16.55
C ARG A 111 4.85 2.19 15.06
N LEU A 112 3.86 2.87 14.48
CA LEU A 112 3.65 2.92 13.04
C LEU A 112 4.45 4.07 12.43
N VAL A 113 5.22 3.76 11.39
CA VAL A 113 6.10 4.69 10.68
C VAL A 113 5.81 4.61 9.18
N GLU A 114 5.53 5.75 8.57
CA GLU A 114 5.47 5.88 7.12
C GLU A 114 6.90 5.78 6.55
N CYS A 115 7.11 4.88 5.60
CA CYS A 115 8.41 4.72 4.95
C CYS A 115 8.23 4.42 3.46
N ARG A 116 9.32 4.56 2.70
CA ARG A 116 9.36 4.15 1.28
C ARG A 116 10.44 3.11 1.01
N ASP A 117 11.31 2.89 1.99
CA ASP A 117 12.42 1.96 1.94
C ASP A 117 12.18 0.85 2.95
N ILE A 118 12.26 -0.40 2.47
CA ILE A 118 12.26 -1.57 3.32
C ILE A 118 13.70 -1.81 3.74
N GLN A 119 13.93 -1.99 5.04
CA GLN A 119 15.23 -2.27 5.64
C GLN A 119 15.14 -3.56 6.44
N ASP A 120 16.25 -4.30 6.51
CA ASP A 120 16.37 -5.47 7.38
C ASP A 120 16.75 -5.02 8.79
N ASP A 121 15.78 -4.43 9.49
CA ASP A 121 15.96 -3.83 10.81
C ASP A 121 15.05 -4.46 11.89
N GLY A 122 14.51 -5.64 11.60
CA GLY A 122 13.58 -6.38 12.46
C GLY A 122 12.16 -5.81 12.49
N GLY A 123 11.90 -4.67 11.85
CA GLY A 123 10.55 -4.11 11.71
C GLY A 123 9.69 -4.89 10.71
N ARG A 124 8.37 -4.80 10.90
CA ARG A 124 7.39 -5.43 10.00
C ARG A 124 6.84 -4.39 9.04
N TYR A 125 6.86 -4.68 7.73
CA TYR A 125 6.45 -3.75 6.69
C TYR A 125 5.14 -4.20 6.04
N PHE A 126 4.22 -3.25 5.83
CA PHE A 126 2.90 -3.49 5.27
C PHE A 126 2.65 -2.57 4.08
N GLY A 127 2.13 -3.13 2.99
CA GLY A 127 1.94 -2.44 1.72
C GLY A 127 2.40 -3.33 0.56
N PRO A 128 2.80 -2.73 -0.58
CA PRO A 128 2.81 -1.30 -0.87
C PRO A 128 1.42 -0.67 -0.97
N TYR A 129 1.29 0.60 -0.60
CA TYR A 129 0.05 1.38 -0.78
C TYR A 129 0.02 2.09 -2.14
N VAL A 130 -1.19 2.26 -2.70
CA VAL A 130 -1.41 2.93 -4.00
C VAL A 130 -0.87 4.35 -4.05
N ASP A 131 -0.99 5.06 -2.92
CA ASP A 131 -0.45 6.39 -2.71
C ASP A 131 -0.30 6.66 -1.20
N ALA A 132 0.34 7.78 -0.86
CA ALA A 132 0.58 8.17 0.53
C ALA A 132 -0.72 8.55 1.28
N GLY A 133 -1.78 8.94 0.57
CA GLY A 133 -3.08 9.23 1.14
C GLY A 133 -3.76 7.97 1.67
N ALA A 134 -3.79 6.89 0.88
CA ALA A 134 -4.32 5.59 1.30
C ALA A 134 -3.55 5.02 2.52
N MET A 135 -2.22 5.15 2.51
CA MET A 135 -1.39 4.78 3.67
C MET A 135 -1.75 5.60 4.91
N ARG A 136 -1.85 6.94 4.79
CA ARG A 136 -2.20 7.84 5.90
C ARG A 136 -3.59 7.59 6.47
N GLN A 137 -4.56 7.26 5.62
CA GLN A 137 -5.89 6.87 6.08
C GLN A 137 -5.83 5.59 6.93
N THR A 138 -4.99 4.63 6.51
CA THR A 138 -4.76 3.39 7.25
C THR A 138 -4.06 3.66 8.58
N ASP A 139 -2.98 4.46 8.59
CA ASP A 139 -2.28 4.86 9.82
C ASP A 139 -3.23 5.57 10.81
N LYS A 140 -4.03 6.53 10.31
CA LYS A 140 -5.03 7.25 11.11
C LYS A 140 -6.06 6.31 11.74
N LEU A 141 -6.55 5.34 10.99
CA LEU A 141 -7.47 4.32 11.51
C LEU A 141 -6.81 3.48 12.61
N LEU A 142 -5.61 2.97 12.35
CA LEU A 142 -4.89 2.13 13.31
C LEU A 142 -4.59 2.87 14.62
N ARG A 143 -4.23 4.15 14.56
CA ARG A 143 -4.03 4.98 15.75
C ARG A 143 -5.30 5.14 16.58
N ARG A 144 -6.47 5.24 15.95
CA ARG A 144 -7.77 5.30 16.66
C ARG A 144 -8.13 3.96 17.30
N LEU A 145 -7.85 2.85 16.62
CA LEU A 145 -8.20 1.50 17.06
C LEU A 145 -7.27 0.97 18.15
N PHE A 146 -5.97 1.05 17.91
CA PHE A 146 -4.95 0.37 18.73
C PHE A 146 -4.17 1.33 19.63
N LYS A 147 -4.38 2.65 19.48
CA LYS A 147 -3.82 3.70 20.35
C LYS A 147 -2.30 3.61 20.52
N LEU A 148 -1.62 3.29 19.42
CA LEU A 148 -0.16 3.20 19.36
C LEU A 148 0.46 4.60 19.35
N ARG A 149 1.61 4.73 20.00
CA ARG A 149 2.37 5.98 20.07
C ARG A 149 2.78 6.48 18.67
N SER A 150 2.89 7.80 18.55
CA SER A 150 3.44 8.50 17.38
C SER A 150 4.84 9.03 17.63
N CYS A 151 5.16 9.32 18.90
CA CYS A 151 6.40 9.98 19.30
C CYS A 151 7.65 9.13 19.05
N THR A 152 8.80 9.79 18.91
CA THR A 152 10.12 9.19 18.62
C THR A 152 10.98 8.97 19.87
N PHE A 153 10.47 9.24 21.08
CA PHE A 153 11.24 9.12 22.32
C PHE A 153 11.78 7.71 22.55
N ASP A 154 12.98 7.60 23.12
CA ASP A 154 13.46 6.31 23.59
C ASP A 154 12.75 5.97 24.92
N LEU A 155 12.08 4.82 24.95
CA LEU A 155 11.30 4.33 26.09
C LEU A 155 11.87 3.03 26.68
N THR A 156 13.16 2.75 26.45
CA THR A 156 13.84 1.57 26.98
C THR A 156 14.17 1.65 28.48
N GLY A 157 14.00 2.81 29.12
CA GLY A 157 14.20 3.04 30.56
C GLY A 157 12.93 3.49 31.32
N GLU A 158 13.10 3.99 32.55
CA GLU A 158 12.01 4.56 33.37
C GLU A 158 11.50 5.89 32.76
N ALA A 159 10.60 5.78 31.80
CA ALA A 159 9.96 6.95 31.19
C ALA A 159 8.89 7.50 32.13
N GLN A 160 9.21 8.60 32.81
CA GLN A 160 8.30 9.35 33.67
C GLN A 160 8.02 10.74 33.08
N MET A 161 7.54 10.76 31.84
CA MET A 161 7.13 12.00 31.17
C MET A 161 5.66 12.29 31.41
N ARG A 162 5.27 13.57 31.33
CA ARG A 162 3.85 13.94 31.30
C ARG A 162 3.21 13.40 30.02
N PRO A 163 1.99 12.84 30.07
CA PRO A 163 1.25 12.45 28.88
C PRO A 163 1.10 13.62 27.91
N CYS A 164 1.26 13.34 26.61
CA CYS A 164 1.11 14.34 25.56
C CYS A 164 -0.36 14.48 25.11
N LEU A 165 -0.60 15.37 24.15
CA LEU A 165 -1.91 15.59 23.57
C LEU A 165 -2.56 14.30 23.05
N ASP A 166 -1.80 13.43 22.36
CA ASP A 166 -2.31 12.18 21.80
C ASP A 166 -2.96 11.28 22.85
N TYR A 167 -2.47 11.28 24.09
CA TYR A 167 -3.13 10.57 25.19
C TYR A 167 -4.45 11.23 25.58
N HIS A 168 -4.43 12.55 25.78
CA HIS A 168 -5.62 13.31 26.19
C HIS A 168 -6.76 13.27 25.15
N ILE A 169 -6.43 13.11 23.87
CA ILE A 169 -7.41 12.93 22.80
C ILE A 169 -7.67 11.45 22.44
N GLY A 170 -7.09 10.50 23.19
CA GLY A 170 -7.39 9.08 23.08
C GLY A 170 -6.74 8.32 21.92
N LEU A 171 -5.67 8.87 21.31
CA LEU A 171 -4.88 8.24 20.23
C LEU A 171 -3.65 7.49 20.73
N CYS A 172 -3.27 7.62 22.01
CA CYS A 172 -2.11 6.96 22.59
C CYS A 172 -2.43 6.48 24.02
N GLN A 173 -1.89 5.33 24.42
CA GLN A 173 -1.99 4.82 25.80
C GLN A 173 -0.93 5.39 26.76
N ALA A 174 -0.15 6.38 26.33
CA ALA A 174 0.93 7.02 27.09
C ALA A 174 1.92 6.05 27.76
N PRO A 175 2.58 5.16 27.00
CA PRO A 175 3.67 4.34 27.55
C PRO A 175 4.81 5.18 28.11
N CYS A 176 5.00 6.40 27.58
CA CYS A 176 5.98 7.38 28.06
C CYS A 176 5.74 7.91 29.48
N ALA A 177 4.55 7.68 30.03
CA ALA A 177 4.15 8.08 31.38
C ALA A 177 3.90 6.85 32.28
N GLY A 178 4.17 5.64 31.79
CA GLY A 178 3.90 4.39 32.52
C GLY A 178 2.42 4.09 32.76
N LEU A 179 1.50 4.73 32.00
CA LEU A 179 0.05 4.55 32.18
C LEU A 179 -0.51 3.26 31.57
N VAL A 180 0.33 2.49 30.87
CA VAL A 180 -0.03 1.20 30.27
C VAL A 180 1.06 0.17 30.55
N PRO A 181 0.71 -1.04 31.00
CA PRO A 181 1.65 -2.14 31.11
C PRO A 181 2.26 -2.51 29.75
N LEU A 182 3.54 -2.89 29.74
CA LEU A 182 4.27 -3.27 28.53
C LEU A 182 3.54 -4.38 27.74
N GLU A 183 3.12 -5.44 28.43
CA GLU A 183 2.43 -6.58 27.83
C GLU A 183 1.13 -6.16 27.13
N GLN A 184 0.35 -5.29 27.76
CA GLN A 184 -0.90 -4.79 27.19
C GLN A 184 -0.63 -3.95 25.94
N TYR A 185 0.39 -3.10 25.96
CA TYR A 185 0.77 -2.30 24.80
C TYR A 185 1.27 -3.17 23.65
N GLN A 186 2.09 -4.19 23.95
CA GLN A 186 2.59 -5.13 22.94
C GLN A 186 1.46 -5.96 22.32
N ALA A 187 0.47 -6.37 23.10
CA ALA A 187 -0.72 -7.04 22.58
C ALA A 187 -1.51 -6.14 21.59
N GLN A 188 -1.64 -4.84 21.90
CA GLN A 188 -2.26 -3.88 20.98
C GLN A 188 -1.45 -3.70 19.69
N ALA A 189 -0.13 -3.64 19.79
CA ALA A 189 0.75 -3.57 18.62
C ALA A 189 0.67 -4.83 17.76
N ALA A 190 0.60 -6.02 18.38
CA ALA A 190 0.41 -7.27 17.67
C ALA A 190 -0.92 -7.29 16.92
N ALA A 191 -2.02 -6.90 17.58
CA ALA A 191 -3.34 -6.81 16.98
C ALA A 191 -3.40 -5.80 15.81
N ALA A 192 -2.68 -4.68 15.90
CA ALA A 192 -2.52 -3.75 14.77
C ALA A 192 -1.82 -4.42 13.57
N GLY A 193 -0.79 -5.24 13.85
CA GLY A 193 -0.11 -6.04 12.84
C GLY A 193 -0.98 -7.13 12.24
N ASP A 194 -1.89 -7.73 13.01
CA ASP A 194 -2.88 -8.73 12.53
C ASP A 194 -3.95 -8.08 11.64
N PHE A 195 -4.43 -6.90 12.04
CA PHE A 195 -5.34 -6.10 11.23
C PHE A 195 -4.73 -5.79 9.85
N LEU A 196 -3.46 -5.36 9.83
CA LEU A 196 -2.73 -5.12 8.58
C LEU A 196 -2.42 -6.40 7.78
N ARG A 197 -2.46 -7.58 8.43
CA ARG A 197 -2.44 -8.88 7.75
C ARG A 197 -3.80 -9.28 7.19
N GLY A 198 -4.86 -8.53 7.43
CA GLY A 198 -6.21 -8.87 6.96
C GLY A 198 -6.98 -9.78 7.91
N GLN A 199 -6.47 -10.03 9.12
CA GLN A 199 -7.21 -10.68 10.19
C GLN A 199 -8.09 -9.63 10.88
N THR A 200 -9.21 -9.27 10.24
CA THR A 200 -10.03 -8.11 10.63
C THR A 200 -11.44 -8.45 11.12
N GLY A 201 -11.86 -9.73 11.05
CA GLY A 201 -13.22 -10.15 11.41
C GLY A 201 -13.57 -9.77 12.84
N ASP A 202 -12.79 -10.31 13.79
CA ASP A 202 -13.00 -10.11 15.23
C ASP A 202 -12.98 -8.62 15.64
N VAL A 203 -12.19 -7.79 14.95
CA VAL A 203 -12.11 -6.35 15.23
C VAL A 203 -13.39 -5.63 14.79
N LEU A 204 -13.92 -5.94 13.61
CA LEU A 204 -15.13 -5.32 13.10
C LEU A 204 -16.36 -5.74 13.91
N ASP A 205 -16.45 -7.02 14.26
CA ASP A 205 -17.58 -7.55 15.03
C ASP A 205 -17.63 -6.93 16.42
N ARG A 206 -16.47 -6.85 17.12
CA ARG A 206 -16.39 -6.14 18.41
C ARG A 206 -16.81 -4.67 18.32
N LEU A 207 -16.38 -3.96 17.29
CA LEU A 207 -16.78 -2.55 17.11
C LEU A 207 -18.27 -2.42 16.82
N GLN A 208 -18.85 -3.36 16.09
CA GLN A 208 -20.28 -3.39 15.81
C GLN A 208 -21.07 -3.57 17.12
N ASP A 209 -20.67 -4.52 17.97
CA ASP A 209 -21.27 -4.74 19.29
C ASP A 209 -21.15 -3.50 20.20
N GLU A 210 -19.97 -2.88 20.26
CA GLU A 210 -19.74 -1.64 21.03
C GLU A 210 -20.62 -0.48 20.53
N MET A 211 -20.82 -0.37 19.22
CA MET A 211 -21.69 0.64 18.62
C MET A 211 -23.16 0.41 19.00
N GLU A 212 -23.62 -0.84 18.94
CA GLU A 212 -24.98 -1.23 19.27
C GLU A 212 -25.27 -1.01 20.75
N GLN A 213 -24.37 -1.40 21.64
CA GLN A 213 -24.48 -1.14 23.08
C GLN A 213 -24.56 0.36 23.40
N ALA A 214 -23.72 1.19 22.76
CA ALA A 214 -23.78 2.64 22.93
C ALA A 214 -25.13 3.21 22.46
N ALA A 215 -25.69 2.68 21.37
CA ALA A 215 -27.01 3.10 20.87
C ALA A 215 -28.14 2.68 21.82
N GLU A 216 -28.09 1.47 22.38
CA GLU A 216 -29.04 0.99 23.40
C GLU A 216 -29.01 1.86 24.67
N GLN A 217 -27.83 2.34 25.06
CA GLN A 217 -27.65 3.25 26.19
C GLN A 217 -28.00 4.71 25.88
N LEU A 218 -28.52 5.00 24.68
CA LEU A 218 -28.85 6.35 24.18
C LEU A 218 -27.63 7.29 24.04
N GLU A 219 -26.42 6.74 23.97
CA GLU A 219 -25.16 7.46 23.77
C GLU A 219 -24.87 7.68 22.27
N PHE A 220 -25.76 8.41 21.59
CA PHE A 220 -25.72 8.52 20.12
C PHE A 220 -24.42 9.13 19.56
N GLU A 221 -23.78 10.04 20.29
CA GLU A 221 -22.49 10.60 19.87
C GLU A 221 -21.38 9.55 19.86
N GLN A 222 -21.38 8.66 20.85
CA GLN A 222 -20.41 7.58 20.96
C GLN A 222 -20.66 6.52 19.89
N ALA A 223 -21.92 6.11 19.71
CA ALA A 223 -22.32 5.21 18.63
C ALA A 223 -21.92 5.77 17.26
N ALA A 224 -22.13 7.07 17.01
CA ALA A 224 -21.72 7.72 15.76
C ALA A 224 -20.20 7.68 15.55
N LYS A 225 -19.40 7.94 16.59
CA LYS A 225 -17.93 7.84 16.50
C LYS A 225 -17.47 6.44 16.14
N ILE A 226 -18.07 5.40 16.74
CA ILE A 226 -17.72 3.99 16.48
C ILE A 226 -18.15 3.60 15.05
N ARG A 227 -19.36 3.98 14.62
CA ARG A 227 -19.85 3.78 13.25
C ARG A 227 -18.87 4.36 12.21
N ASP A 228 -18.36 5.56 12.46
CA ASP A 228 -17.42 6.21 11.56
C ASP A 228 -16.09 5.44 11.51
N VAL A 229 -15.62 4.88 12.63
CA VAL A 229 -14.46 3.96 12.67
C VAL A 229 -14.72 2.69 11.86
N ILE A 230 -15.89 2.05 12.01
CA ILE A 230 -16.28 0.85 11.24
C ILE A 230 -16.28 1.16 9.74
N THR A 231 -16.82 2.32 9.36
CA THR A 231 -16.88 2.77 7.96
C THR A 231 -15.49 2.96 7.39
N ASP A 232 -14.59 3.62 8.13
CA ASP A 232 -13.19 3.80 7.74
C ASP A 232 -12.45 2.45 7.63
N ALA A 233 -12.68 1.54 8.59
CA ALA A 233 -12.11 0.19 8.57
C ALA A 233 -12.54 -0.62 7.35
N ARG A 234 -13.84 -0.60 7.01
CA ARG A 234 -14.35 -1.27 5.80
C ARG A 234 -13.73 -0.72 4.52
N LYS A 235 -13.52 0.60 4.42
CA LYS A 235 -12.85 1.22 3.27
C LYS A 235 -11.39 0.76 3.15
N VAL A 236 -10.65 0.77 4.25
CA VAL A 236 -9.25 0.29 4.28
C VAL A 236 -9.18 -1.18 3.89
N ILE A 237 -10.05 -2.04 4.44
CA ILE A 237 -10.08 -3.48 4.14
C ILE A 237 -10.43 -3.73 2.66
N ALA A 238 -11.43 -3.01 2.12
CA ALA A 238 -11.78 -3.11 0.71
C ALA A 238 -10.62 -2.72 -0.20
N GLY A 239 -9.92 -1.62 0.13
CA GLY A 239 -8.70 -1.21 -0.57
C GLY A 239 -7.58 -2.22 -0.44
N GLN A 240 -7.38 -2.81 0.75
CA GLN A 240 -6.35 -3.83 0.99
C GLN A 240 -6.64 -5.15 0.30
N ARG A 241 -7.89 -5.60 0.15
CA ARG A 241 -8.21 -6.83 -0.62
C ARG A 241 -7.81 -6.73 -2.08
N VAL A 242 -7.93 -5.55 -2.68
CA VAL A 242 -7.42 -5.27 -4.04
C VAL A 242 -5.88 -5.31 -4.08
N VAL A 243 -5.21 -5.12 -2.94
CA VAL A 243 -3.76 -5.23 -2.82
C VAL A 243 -3.32 -6.64 -2.37
N SER A 244 -4.12 -7.37 -1.58
CA SER A 244 -3.72 -8.62 -0.90
C SER A 244 -4.13 -9.90 -1.61
N THR A 245 -5.02 -9.86 -2.61
CA THR A 245 -5.14 -10.97 -3.58
C THR A 245 -3.84 -11.21 -4.38
N SER A 246 -2.82 -10.37 -4.16
CA SER A 246 -1.44 -10.50 -4.63
C SER A 246 -0.49 -11.24 -3.67
N ARG A 247 -0.94 -11.69 -2.48
CA ARG A 247 -0.03 -12.27 -1.48
C ARG A 247 0.54 -13.62 -1.94
N LEU A 248 1.73 -13.53 -2.53
CA LEU A 248 2.87 -14.26 -2.01
C LEU A 248 3.00 -13.88 -0.53
N ASP A 249 2.82 -14.88 0.34
CA ASP A 249 3.44 -14.90 1.66
C ASP A 249 4.95 -14.78 1.45
N ALA A 250 5.44 -13.55 1.39
CA ALA A 250 6.85 -13.28 1.50
C ALA A 250 7.09 -12.80 2.92
N ASP A 251 7.30 -13.76 3.83
CA ASP A 251 8.40 -13.56 4.78
C ASP A 251 9.62 -13.25 3.90
N VAL A 252 9.98 -11.97 3.80
CA VAL A 252 11.16 -11.54 3.08
C VAL A 252 12.37 -11.99 3.90
N LEU A 253 12.70 -13.28 3.77
CA LEU A 253 14.04 -13.77 4.06
C LEU A 253 14.92 -13.27 2.92
N ALA A 254 15.62 -12.17 3.16
CA ALA A 254 16.69 -11.72 2.29
C ALA A 254 17.75 -12.83 2.22
N VAL A 255 17.87 -13.49 1.07
CA VAL A 255 19.02 -14.38 0.79
C VAL A 255 20.14 -13.50 0.24
N ALA A 256 21.30 -13.64 0.87
CA ALA A 256 22.55 -12.91 0.61
C ALA A 256 23.07 -13.05 -0.82
#